data_AF-A0A1J4RU24-F1
#
_entry.id   AF-A0A1J4RU24-F1
#
_cell.length_a   1.000
_cell.length_b   1.000
_cell.length_c   1.000
_cell.angle_alpha   90.00
_cell.angle_beta   90.00
_cell.angle_gamma   90.00
#
_symmetry.space_group_name_H-M   'P 1'
#
loop_
_entity.id
_entity.type
_entity.pdbx_description
1 polymer ?
#
loop_
_entity_poly.entity_id
_entity_poly.type
_entity_poly.pdbx_seq_one_letter_code
_entity_poly.pdbx_strand_id
1 'polypeptide(L)'
;MSLPPTATPDLLPGLGDVLYTDDFTDPKNWSDLGTDSVREGRLTLAASPGIYQISLHQELLVSDFYAEITAHLSLCRGADEYGLLVRAASPTTYYRFTLNCNGEINADRILNSARTPLQLPFTTIDAPHGGPSEVKIAVWAVGREMRFFLNGHYQFTADDPVMPNGTLGVFVRASEDSPITISFSNLVVRAVNPNP
;
A
#
# COMPACT_ATOMS: atom_id res chain seq x y z
N MET A 1 -3.97 44.80 10.13
CA MET A 1 -3.90 43.54 10.92
C MET A 1 -3.48 42.44 9.97
N SER A 2 -2.28 41.88 10.15
CA SER A 2 -1.87 40.69 9.41
C SER A 2 -2.44 39.48 10.14
N LEU A 3 -3.11 38.58 9.43
CA LEU A 3 -3.41 37.26 9.97
C LEU A 3 -2.07 36.56 10.23
N PRO A 4 -1.92 35.84 11.36
CA PRO A 4 -0.75 35.01 11.58
C PRO A 4 -0.70 33.93 10.48
N PRO A 5 0.49 33.54 10.00
CA PRO A 5 0.60 32.40 9.10
C PRO A 5 0.04 31.15 9.80
N THR A 6 -0.93 30.50 9.18
CA THR A 6 -1.39 29.19 9.63
C THR A 6 -0.23 28.21 9.49
N ALA A 7 0.13 27.51 10.58
CA ALA A 7 1.16 26.47 10.51
C ALA A 7 0.78 25.44 9.45
N THR A 8 1.75 25.04 8.62
CA THR A 8 1.57 23.93 7.69
C THR A 8 1.20 22.68 8.49
N PRO A 9 0.09 21.98 8.17
CA PRO A 9 -0.28 20.77 8.88
C PRO A 9 0.85 19.73 8.82
N ASP A 10 1.22 19.16 9.99
CA ASP A 10 2.10 18.00 10.03
C ASP A 10 1.30 16.76 9.57
N LEU A 11 1.73 16.19 8.46
CA LEU A 11 1.05 15.06 7.81
C LEU A 11 1.54 13.70 8.34
N LEU A 12 2.67 13.66 9.03
CA LEU A 12 3.25 12.45 9.63
C LEU A 12 3.57 12.66 11.13
N PRO A 13 2.60 13.12 11.94
CA PRO A 13 2.85 13.41 13.33
C PRO A 13 3.15 12.11 14.08
N GLY A 14 4.00 12.22 15.11
CA GLY A 14 4.22 11.16 16.08
C GLY A 14 4.98 9.95 15.57
N LEU A 15 5.71 10.02 14.45
CA LEU A 15 6.57 8.92 14.01
C LEU A 15 7.56 8.51 15.11
N GLY A 16 7.53 7.23 15.48
CA GLY A 16 8.38 6.64 16.51
C GLY A 16 9.39 5.65 15.94
N ASP A 17 9.77 4.70 16.80
CA ASP A 17 10.75 3.67 16.52
C ASP A 17 10.29 2.70 15.42
N VAL A 18 11.25 2.04 14.79
CA VAL A 18 10.99 0.98 13.81
C VAL A 18 10.45 -0.25 14.54
N LEU A 19 9.27 -0.71 14.15
CA LEU A 19 8.62 -1.92 14.65
C LEU A 19 9.05 -3.16 13.85
N TYR A 20 9.19 -3.00 12.54
CA TYR A 20 9.52 -4.11 11.64
C TYR A 20 10.17 -3.59 10.36
N THR A 21 11.05 -4.40 9.79
CA THR A 21 11.59 -4.21 8.44
C THR A 21 11.61 -5.55 7.72
N ASP A 22 11.27 -5.56 6.44
CA ASP A 22 11.45 -6.74 5.58
C ASP A 22 12.49 -6.42 4.49
N ASP A 23 13.57 -7.19 4.48
CA ASP A 23 14.58 -7.18 3.43
C ASP A 23 14.27 -8.19 2.31
N PHE A 24 13.15 -8.90 2.42
CA PHE A 24 12.65 -9.90 1.50
C PHE A 24 13.69 -10.99 1.22
N THR A 25 14.14 -11.63 2.29
CA THR A 25 15.03 -12.81 2.25
C THR A 25 14.31 -14.11 2.62
N ASP A 26 13.23 -14.05 3.40
CA ASP A 26 12.42 -15.21 3.77
C ASP A 26 11.03 -15.19 3.10
N PRO A 27 10.77 -16.04 2.09
CA PRO A 27 9.46 -16.13 1.46
C PRO A 27 8.36 -16.61 2.41
N LYS A 28 8.69 -17.23 3.55
CA LYS A 28 7.69 -17.71 4.53
C LYS A 28 6.99 -16.57 5.26
N ASN A 29 7.53 -15.35 5.21
CA ASN A 29 6.85 -14.19 5.79
C ASN A 29 5.58 -13.82 5.03
N TRP A 30 5.41 -14.30 3.79
CA TRP A 30 4.38 -13.87 2.85
C TRP A 30 3.50 -15.05 2.42
N SER A 31 2.18 -14.86 2.39
CA SER A 31 1.21 -15.92 2.08
C SER A 31 1.09 -16.18 0.58
N ASP A 32 0.65 -17.38 0.22
CA ASP A 32 0.13 -17.72 -1.12
C ASP A 32 1.09 -17.42 -2.28
N LEU A 33 2.39 -17.45 -2.01
CA LEU A 33 3.45 -17.31 -2.98
C LEU A 33 4.39 -18.52 -2.96
N GLY A 34 4.85 -18.93 -4.14
CA GLY A 34 5.91 -19.92 -4.25
C GLY A 34 7.24 -19.37 -3.75
N THR A 35 8.19 -20.24 -3.39
CA THR A 35 9.52 -19.84 -2.90
C THR A 35 10.30 -18.97 -3.89
N ASP A 36 10.00 -19.08 -5.19
CA ASP A 36 10.64 -18.29 -6.25
C ASP A 36 10.14 -16.84 -6.35
N SER A 37 9.09 -16.48 -5.59
CA SER A 37 8.58 -15.11 -5.53
C SER A 37 9.55 -14.15 -4.84
N VAL A 38 10.42 -14.66 -3.97
CA VAL A 38 11.43 -13.86 -3.26
C VAL A 38 12.80 -14.12 -3.87
N ARG A 39 13.37 -13.09 -4.50
CA ARG A 39 14.72 -13.13 -5.08
C ARG A 39 15.37 -11.76 -4.99
N GLU A 40 16.68 -11.75 -4.72
CA GLU A 40 17.50 -10.53 -4.73
C GLU A 40 16.94 -9.41 -3.83
N GLY A 41 16.40 -9.76 -2.66
CA GLY A 41 15.82 -8.80 -1.71
C GLY A 41 14.50 -8.18 -2.17
N ARG A 42 13.75 -8.89 -3.02
CA ARG A 42 12.47 -8.43 -3.55
C ARG A 42 11.41 -9.53 -3.55
N LEU A 43 10.19 -9.16 -3.20
CA LEU A 43 8.98 -9.98 -3.38
C LEU A 43 8.34 -9.65 -4.73
N THR A 44 8.19 -10.61 -5.62
CA THR A 44 7.64 -10.43 -6.96
C THR A 44 6.27 -11.06 -7.08
N LEU A 45 5.28 -10.28 -7.51
CA LEU A 45 3.96 -10.73 -7.90
C LEU A 45 3.82 -10.57 -9.43
N ALA A 46 3.32 -11.62 -10.08
CA ALA A 46 3.09 -11.63 -11.52
C ALA A 46 1.74 -12.31 -11.83
N ALA A 47 0.88 -11.61 -12.57
CA ALA A 47 -0.46 -12.08 -12.87
C ALA A 47 -0.72 -12.03 -14.38
N SER A 48 -1.32 -13.10 -14.89
CA SER A 48 -1.87 -13.18 -16.25
C SER A 48 -3.12 -12.30 -16.38
N PRO A 49 -3.53 -11.92 -17.60
CA PRO A 49 -4.72 -11.09 -17.83
C PRO A 49 -5.95 -11.55 -17.05
N GLY A 50 -6.66 -10.59 -16.42
CA GLY A 50 -7.86 -10.84 -15.61
C GLY A 50 -7.60 -11.45 -14.23
N ILE A 51 -6.35 -11.76 -13.88
CA ILE A 51 -6.02 -12.37 -12.58
C ILE A 51 -5.73 -11.28 -11.54
N TYR A 52 -6.34 -11.48 -10.36
CA TYR A 52 -6.05 -10.75 -9.13
C TYR A 52 -5.22 -11.64 -8.21
N GLN A 53 -4.07 -11.16 -7.78
CA GLN A 53 -3.18 -11.88 -6.87
C GLN A 53 -2.80 -10.97 -5.70
N ILE A 54 -2.83 -11.54 -4.50
CA ILE A 54 -2.42 -10.86 -3.27
C ILE A 54 -1.41 -11.73 -2.52
N SER A 55 -0.68 -11.10 -1.62
CA SER A 55 0.08 -11.80 -0.59
C SER A 55 0.06 -10.98 0.70
N LEU A 56 -0.22 -11.65 1.81
CA LEU A 56 -0.30 -11.03 3.13
C LEU A 56 0.91 -11.44 3.97
N HIS A 57 1.40 -10.52 4.80
CA HIS A 57 2.41 -10.86 5.78
C HIS A 57 1.80 -11.75 6.87
N GLN A 58 2.45 -12.86 7.23
CA GLN A 58 1.85 -13.91 8.06
C GLN A 58 1.86 -13.60 9.57
N GLU A 59 2.93 -12.99 10.10
CA GLU A 59 3.09 -12.79 11.55
C GLU A 59 2.94 -11.34 12.04
N LEU A 60 2.99 -10.36 11.13
CA LEU A 60 2.90 -8.94 11.46
C LEU A 60 1.46 -8.57 11.86
N LEU A 61 1.31 -7.91 13.00
CA LEU A 61 0.03 -7.37 13.45
C LEU A 61 0.23 -5.94 13.95
N VAL A 62 -0.45 -4.98 13.33
CA VAL A 62 -0.30 -3.55 13.62
C VAL A 62 -1.65 -2.84 13.72
N SER A 63 -1.73 -1.84 14.61
CA SER A 63 -2.91 -0.98 14.78
C SER A 63 -2.62 0.45 14.32
N ASP A 64 -1.82 1.17 15.10
CA ASP A 64 -1.37 2.53 14.82
C ASP A 64 0.08 2.48 14.33
N PHE A 65 0.31 2.84 13.08
CA PHE A 65 1.60 2.67 12.43
C PHE A 65 1.80 3.57 11.22
N TYR A 66 3.05 3.72 10.85
CA TYR A 66 3.46 4.16 9.52
C TYR A 66 4.11 2.98 8.81
N ALA A 67 3.69 2.69 7.58
CA ALA A 67 4.31 1.68 6.73
C ALA A 67 4.71 2.29 5.39
N GLU A 68 5.89 1.94 4.91
CA GLU A 68 6.44 2.36 3.63
C GLU A 68 7.02 1.15 2.91
N ILE A 69 6.76 1.04 1.61
CA ILE A 69 7.28 0.00 0.74
C ILE A 69 7.58 0.58 -0.64
N THR A 70 8.60 0.07 -1.32
CA THR A 70 8.90 0.48 -2.71
C THR A 70 8.37 -0.56 -3.68
N ALA A 71 7.58 -0.13 -4.65
CA ALA A 71 7.11 -0.94 -5.77
C ALA A 71 7.96 -0.65 -7.03
N HIS A 72 8.42 -1.71 -7.69
CA HIS A 72 9.20 -1.69 -8.92
C HIS A 72 8.35 -2.31 -10.03
N LEU A 73 7.91 -1.49 -10.98
CA LEU A 73 7.01 -1.86 -12.05
C LEU A 73 7.86 -2.41 -13.20
N SER A 74 7.96 -3.73 -13.33
CA SER A 74 8.69 -4.35 -14.47
C SER A 74 7.81 -4.42 -15.72
N LEU A 75 6.55 -4.78 -15.53
CA LEU A 75 5.52 -4.80 -16.57
C LEU A 75 4.20 -4.32 -15.98
N CYS A 76 3.70 -3.19 -16.47
CA CYS A 76 2.54 -2.50 -15.92
C CYS A 76 2.07 -1.49 -16.96
N ARG A 77 0.84 -1.61 -17.46
CA ARG A 77 0.29 -0.69 -18.47
C ARG A 77 -1.22 -0.53 -18.32
N GLY A 78 -1.74 0.59 -18.79
CA GLY A 78 -3.18 0.81 -18.85
C GLY A 78 -3.84 0.69 -17.46
N ALA A 79 -4.86 -0.15 -17.37
CA ALA A 79 -5.67 -0.35 -16.18
C ALA A 79 -5.15 -1.44 -15.22
N ASP A 80 -3.94 -1.97 -15.45
CA ASP A 80 -3.25 -2.84 -14.49
C ASP A 80 -3.15 -2.11 -13.13
N GLU A 81 -3.47 -2.81 -12.03
CA GLU A 81 -3.48 -2.25 -10.67
C GLU A 81 -2.45 -2.92 -9.77
N TYR A 82 -1.92 -2.18 -8.80
CA TYR A 82 -1.01 -2.68 -7.78
C TYR A 82 -1.11 -1.80 -6.53
N GLY A 83 -0.59 -2.28 -5.40
CA GLY A 83 -0.49 -1.44 -4.22
C GLY A 83 -0.42 -2.19 -2.90
N LEU A 84 -0.86 -1.50 -1.85
CA LEU A 84 -0.73 -1.93 -0.46
C LEU A 84 -2.09 -2.34 0.12
N LEU A 85 -2.11 -3.47 0.81
CA LEU A 85 -3.21 -3.92 1.65
C LEU A 85 -2.89 -3.53 3.10
N VAL A 86 -3.83 -2.83 3.74
CA VAL A 86 -3.64 -2.17 5.03
C VAL A 86 -4.63 -2.74 6.03
N ARG A 87 -4.13 -3.10 7.22
CA ARG A 87 -4.92 -3.72 8.30
C ARG A 87 -5.75 -4.92 7.81
N ALA A 88 -5.13 -5.78 7.03
CA ALA A 88 -5.77 -6.98 6.50
C ALA A 88 -6.02 -8.00 7.63
N ALA A 89 -7.24 -8.50 7.71
CA ALA A 89 -7.61 -9.60 8.62
C ALA A 89 -7.66 -10.95 7.89
N SER A 90 -7.89 -10.92 6.58
CA SER A 90 -7.90 -12.09 5.70
C SER A 90 -7.73 -11.67 4.24
N PRO A 91 -7.55 -12.61 3.29
CA PRO A 91 -7.57 -12.35 1.85
C PRO A 91 -8.86 -11.73 1.28
N THR A 92 -9.90 -11.54 2.11
CA THR A 92 -11.19 -10.96 1.70
C THR A 92 -11.62 -9.78 2.57
N THR A 93 -10.78 -9.35 3.51
CA THR A 93 -11.09 -8.28 4.48
C THR A 93 -9.84 -7.43 4.76
N TYR A 94 -9.79 -6.22 4.20
CA TYR A 94 -8.67 -5.29 4.26
C TYR A 94 -9.05 -3.89 3.74
N TYR A 95 -8.27 -2.87 4.10
CA TYR A 95 -8.22 -1.64 3.32
C TYR A 95 -7.23 -1.82 2.17
N ARG A 96 -7.51 -1.21 1.02
CA ARG A 96 -6.70 -1.32 -0.18
C ARG A 96 -6.35 0.08 -0.69
N PHE A 97 -5.06 0.38 -0.75
CA PHE A 97 -4.55 1.56 -1.45
C PHE A 97 -4.07 1.15 -2.83
N THR A 98 -4.75 1.63 -3.86
CA THR A 98 -4.57 1.21 -5.24
C THR A 98 -3.88 2.30 -6.04
N LEU A 99 -2.87 1.90 -6.82
CA LEU A 99 -2.35 2.64 -7.96
C LEU A 99 -2.67 1.84 -9.22
N ASN A 100 -2.94 2.53 -10.34
CA ASN A 100 -2.95 1.90 -11.64
C ASN A 100 -1.85 2.44 -12.56
N CYS A 101 -1.60 1.73 -13.64
CA CYS A 101 -0.55 2.05 -14.61
C CYS A 101 -0.89 3.23 -15.55
N ASN A 102 -2.02 3.92 -15.32
CA ASN A 102 -2.41 5.18 -15.95
C ASN A 102 -2.20 6.40 -15.03
N GLY A 103 -1.59 6.22 -13.85
CA GLY A 103 -1.34 7.30 -12.89
C GLY A 103 -2.53 7.66 -12.00
N GLU A 104 -3.55 6.80 -11.94
CA GLU A 104 -4.68 7.00 -11.04
C GLU A 104 -4.48 6.27 -9.71
N ILE A 105 -4.99 6.88 -8.64
CA ILE A 105 -4.99 6.30 -7.31
C ILE A 105 -6.37 6.33 -6.67
N ASN A 106 -6.64 5.35 -5.80
CA ASN A 106 -7.87 5.27 -5.02
C ASN A 106 -7.66 4.47 -3.73
N ALA A 107 -8.64 4.52 -2.83
CA ALA A 107 -8.69 3.64 -1.67
C ALA A 107 -10.06 3.00 -1.50
N ASP A 108 -10.05 1.73 -1.10
CA ASP A 108 -11.25 0.94 -0.83
C ASP A 108 -11.17 0.26 0.52
N ARG A 109 -12.34 0.01 1.13
CA ARG A 109 -12.53 -1.05 2.11
C ARG A 109 -13.10 -2.27 1.40
N ILE A 110 -12.43 -3.41 1.56
CA ILE A 110 -12.96 -4.72 1.20
C ILE A 110 -13.36 -5.42 2.50
N LEU A 111 -14.63 -5.84 2.61
CA LEU A 111 -15.14 -6.57 3.77
C LEU A 111 -15.94 -7.78 3.28
N ASN A 112 -15.46 -9.00 3.57
CA ASN A 112 -16.05 -10.23 3.02
C ASN A 112 -16.22 -10.16 1.49
N SER A 113 -15.20 -9.67 0.80
CA SER A 113 -15.17 -9.43 -0.66
C SER A 113 -16.09 -8.32 -1.18
N ALA A 114 -16.88 -7.66 -0.32
CA ALA A 114 -17.68 -6.51 -0.71
C ALA A 114 -16.82 -5.23 -0.70
N ARG A 115 -16.81 -4.51 -1.83
CA ARG A 115 -16.06 -3.27 -2.00
C ARG A 115 -16.89 -2.05 -1.57
N THR A 116 -16.30 -1.20 -0.73
CA THR A 116 -16.79 0.15 -0.41
C THR A 116 -15.70 1.17 -0.73
N PRO A 117 -15.92 2.13 -1.65
CA PRO A 117 -14.94 3.19 -1.91
C PRO A 117 -14.75 4.09 -0.70
N LEU A 118 -13.50 4.34 -0.31
CA LEU A 118 -13.12 5.37 0.67
C LEU A 118 -12.65 6.65 -0.03
N GLN A 119 -12.01 6.50 -1.19
CA GLN A 119 -11.60 7.57 -2.07
C GLN A 119 -11.88 7.13 -3.51
N LEU A 120 -12.61 7.94 -4.28
CA LEU A 120 -12.84 7.68 -5.71
C LEU A 120 -11.55 7.89 -6.51
N PRO A 121 -11.36 7.16 -7.63
CA PRO A 121 -10.18 7.31 -8.48
C PRO A 121 -9.94 8.75 -8.94
N PHE A 122 -8.67 9.17 -8.89
CA PHE A 122 -8.20 10.42 -9.47
C PHE A 122 -6.73 10.30 -9.88
N THR A 123 -6.30 11.11 -10.85
CA THR A 123 -4.92 11.12 -11.35
C THR A 123 -4.00 11.96 -10.47
N THR A 124 -2.77 11.50 -10.26
CA THR A 124 -1.68 12.25 -9.60
C THR A 124 -0.38 12.13 -10.38
N ILE A 125 0.50 13.13 -10.26
CA ILE A 125 1.82 13.10 -10.90
C ILE A 125 2.80 12.16 -10.19
N ASP A 126 2.51 11.77 -8.94
CA ASP A 126 3.38 10.91 -8.14
C ASP A 126 3.20 9.42 -8.45
N ALA A 127 2.13 9.05 -9.16
CA ALA A 127 1.86 7.69 -9.59
C ALA A 127 2.45 7.45 -11.00
N PRO A 128 3.26 6.40 -11.22
CA PRO A 128 3.83 6.14 -12.54
C PRO A 128 2.79 5.80 -13.62
N HIS A 129 3.01 6.33 -14.82
CA HIS A 129 2.23 5.99 -16.02
C HIS A 129 2.85 4.77 -16.72
N GLY A 130 2.83 3.63 -16.04
CA GLY A 130 3.34 2.35 -16.54
C GLY A 130 4.79 2.03 -16.16
N GLY A 131 5.25 0.84 -16.54
CA GLY A 131 6.63 0.35 -16.34
C GLY A 131 7.50 0.44 -17.61
N PRO A 132 8.84 0.47 -17.49
CA PRO A 132 9.61 0.35 -16.25
C PRO A 132 9.62 1.63 -15.42
N SER A 133 9.34 1.52 -14.12
CA SER A 133 9.32 2.65 -13.18
C SER A 133 9.35 2.16 -11.73
N GLU A 134 9.49 3.08 -10.79
CA GLU A 134 9.41 2.81 -9.35
C GLU A 134 8.56 3.85 -8.65
N VAL A 135 7.94 3.45 -7.53
CA VAL A 135 7.20 4.35 -6.65
C VAL A 135 7.27 3.86 -5.21
N LYS A 136 7.50 4.80 -4.30
CA LYS A 136 7.42 4.55 -2.86
C LYS A 136 5.99 4.78 -2.41
N ILE A 137 5.37 3.75 -1.83
CA ILE A 137 4.00 3.76 -1.36
C ILE A 137 4.04 3.77 0.17
N ALA A 138 3.35 4.70 0.80
CA ALA A 138 3.28 4.75 2.25
C ALA A 138 1.88 5.05 2.78
N VAL A 139 1.62 4.54 3.98
CA VAL A 139 0.40 4.80 4.75
C VAL A 139 0.78 5.16 6.19
N TRP A 140 0.18 6.22 6.70
CA TRP A 140 0.13 6.54 8.12
C TRP A 140 -1.28 6.23 8.60
N ALA A 141 -1.44 5.35 9.58
CA ALA A 141 -2.74 4.90 10.06
C ALA A 141 -2.80 5.04 11.58
N VAL A 142 -3.74 5.84 12.10
CA VAL A 142 -3.96 6.02 13.54
C VAL A 142 -5.46 6.05 13.84
N GLY A 143 -5.92 5.12 14.69
CA GLY A 143 -7.34 4.97 14.99
C GLY A 143 -8.15 4.74 13.71
N ARG A 144 -9.01 5.69 13.35
CA ARG A 144 -9.84 5.66 12.13
C ARG A 144 -9.22 6.38 10.93
N GLU A 145 -8.19 7.18 11.15
CA GLU A 145 -7.60 8.01 10.11
C GLU A 145 -6.47 7.25 9.40
N MET A 146 -6.49 7.28 8.07
CA MET A 146 -5.43 6.76 7.21
C MET A 146 -5.02 7.84 6.20
N ARG A 147 -3.74 8.18 6.18
CA ARG A 147 -3.16 9.14 5.23
C ARG A 147 -2.27 8.38 4.25
N PHE A 148 -2.43 8.66 2.98
CA PHE A 148 -1.75 7.94 1.91
C PHE A 148 -0.75 8.84 1.22
N PHE A 149 0.43 8.29 0.93
CA PHE A 149 1.57 9.01 0.39
C PHE A 149 2.19 8.24 -0.77
N LEU A 150 2.66 8.98 -1.75
CA LEU A 150 3.52 8.49 -2.82
C LEU A 150 4.79 9.32 -2.85
N ASN A 151 5.96 8.68 -2.87
CA ASN A 151 7.27 9.35 -2.86
C ASN A 151 7.44 10.37 -1.71
N GLY A 152 6.77 10.14 -0.58
CA GLY A 152 6.75 11.04 0.57
C GLY A 152 5.79 12.23 0.43
N HIS A 153 5.14 12.41 -0.72
CA HIS A 153 4.12 13.42 -0.94
C HIS A 153 2.75 12.90 -0.53
N TYR A 154 2.04 13.69 0.27
CA TYR A 154 0.67 13.39 0.66
C TYR A 154 -0.27 13.42 -0.53
N GLN A 155 -1.16 12.42 -0.60
CA GLN A 155 -2.17 12.30 -1.65
C GLN A 155 -3.56 12.61 -1.12
N PHE A 156 -4.01 11.87 -0.09
CA PHE A 156 -5.33 12.06 0.53
C PHE A 156 -5.41 11.38 1.91
N THR A 157 -6.48 11.69 2.63
CA THR A 157 -6.86 11.07 3.90
C THR A 157 -8.18 10.32 3.72
N ALA A 158 -8.28 9.11 4.28
CA ALA A 158 -9.53 8.40 4.50
C ALA A 158 -9.82 8.29 6.01
N ASP A 159 -11.10 8.34 6.37
CA ASP A 159 -11.58 8.12 7.74
C ASP A 159 -12.54 6.93 7.75
N ASP A 160 -12.16 5.83 8.41
CA ASP A 160 -13.00 4.65 8.54
C ASP A 160 -12.63 3.84 9.80
N PRO A 161 -13.57 3.56 10.73
CA PRO A 161 -13.27 2.89 11.99
C PRO A 161 -13.39 1.36 11.95
N VAL A 162 -13.73 0.75 10.81
CA VAL A 162 -14.19 -0.65 10.76
C VAL A 162 -13.09 -1.67 11.06
N MET A 163 -11.86 -1.43 10.60
CA MET A 163 -10.72 -2.30 10.88
C MET A 163 -9.64 -1.51 11.64
N PRO A 164 -9.60 -1.64 12.98
CA PRO A 164 -8.64 -0.88 13.81
C PRO A 164 -7.23 -1.47 13.78
N ASN A 165 -7.06 -2.72 13.36
CA ASN A 165 -5.78 -3.41 13.26
C ASN A 165 -5.83 -4.54 12.22
N GLY A 166 -4.66 -5.04 11.84
CA GLY A 166 -4.47 -6.20 10.98
C GLY A 166 -3.03 -6.29 10.49
N THR A 167 -2.77 -7.18 9.54
CA THR A 167 -1.47 -7.29 8.88
C THR A 167 -1.35 -6.31 7.69
N LEU A 168 -0.18 -6.30 7.06
CA LEU A 168 0.06 -5.66 5.78
C LEU A 168 0.07 -6.70 4.66
N GLY A 169 -0.16 -6.25 3.44
CA GLY A 169 -0.06 -7.09 2.26
C GLY A 169 0.24 -6.28 1.02
N VAL A 170 0.52 -6.97 -0.07
CA VAL A 170 0.67 -6.38 -1.40
C VAL A 170 -0.25 -7.09 -2.38
N PHE A 171 -0.60 -6.42 -3.47
CA PHE A 171 -1.38 -7.02 -4.53
C PHE A 171 -0.97 -6.53 -5.91
N VAL A 172 -1.36 -7.33 -6.90
CA VAL A 172 -1.40 -6.96 -8.31
C VAL A 172 -2.72 -7.41 -8.92
N ARG A 173 -3.20 -6.66 -9.91
CA ARG A 173 -4.33 -7.02 -10.76
C ARG A 173 -3.94 -6.75 -12.20
N ALA A 174 -3.96 -7.78 -13.01
CA ALA A 174 -3.84 -7.63 -14.45
C ALA A 174 -5.17 -7.15 -15.06
N SER A 175 -5.12 -6.20 -15.98
CA SER A 175 -6.25 -5.90 -16.86
C SER A 175 -6.56 -7.08 -17.78
N GLU A 176 -7.67 -7.06 -18.51
CA GLU A 176 -8.10 -8.18 -19.36
C GLU A 176 -7.17 -8.44 -20.57
N ASP A 177 -6.25 -7.52 -20.84
CA ASP A 177 -5.47 -7.43 -22.07
C ASP A 177 -3.94 -7.37 -21.84
N SER A 178 -3.45 -7.34 -20.60
CA SER A 178 -2.02 -7.32 -20.25
C SER A 178 -1.72 -8.28 -19.10
N PRO A 179 -0.56 -8.95 -19.09
CA PRO A 179 0.00 -9.42 -17.83
C PRO A 179 0.67 -8.26 -17.09
N ILE A 180 0.75 -8.39 -15.76
CA ILE A 180 1.45 -7.45 -14.86
C ILE A 180 2.58 -8.17 -14.13
N THR A 181 3.67 -7.46 -13.84
CA THR A 181 4.77 -7.93 -12.98
C THR A 181 5.32 -6.78 -12.17
N ILE A 182 5.11 -6.85 -10.86
CA ILE A 182 5.55 -5.88 -9.86
C ILE A 182 6.43 -6.59 -8.85
N SER A 183 7.54 -5.96 -8.46
CA SER A 183 8.31 -6.42 -7.31
C SER A 183 8.34 -5.36 -6.20
N PHE A 184 8.41 -5.81 -4.96
CA PHE A 184 8.36 -4.96 -3.78
C PHE A 184 9.64 -5.13 -2.95
N SER A 185 10.10 -4.04 -2.35
CA SER A 185 11.33 -4.00 -1.55
C SER A 185 11.24 -2.98 -0.42
N ASN A 186 12.15 -3.08 0.56
CA ASN A 186 12.35 -2.09 1.61
C ASN A 186 11.06 -1.81 2.40
N LEU A 187 10.36 -2.85 2.86
CA LEU A 187 9.22 -2.64 3.75
C LEU A 187 9.74 -2.17 5.09
N VAL A 188 9.28 -1.01 5.55
CA VAL A 188 9.58 -0.46 6.86
C VAL A 188 8.28 -0.11 7.56
N VAL A 189 8.13 -0.56 8.80
CA VAL A 189 6.98 -0.27 9.65
C VAL A 189 7.48 0.41 10.93
N ARG A 190 6.89 1.55 11.27
CA ARG A 190 7.22 2.37 12.44
C ARG A 190 6.02 2.53 13.33
N ALA A 191 6.28 2.67 14.62
CA ALA A 191 5.29 3.08 15.59
C ALA A 191 4.81 4.50 15.27
N VAL A 192 3.56 4.80 15.62
CA VAL A 192 3.05 6.16 15.64
C VAL A 192 2.48 6.43 17.01
N ASN A 193 2.95 7.51 17.65
CA ASN A 193 2.41 8.01 18.90
C ASN A 193 1.21 8.91 18.59
N PRO A 194 -0.03 8.50 18.95
CA PRO A 194 -1.25 9.27 18.63
C PRO A 194 -1.36 10.59 19.40
N ASN A 195 -0.59 10.73 20.49
CA ASN A 195 -0.50 11.90 21.35
C ASN A 195 0.98 12.30 21.50
N PRO A 196 1.58 12.91 20.46
CA PRO A 196 2.98 13.34 20.49
C PRO A 196 3.24 14.51 21.45
#